data_AF-A0A0F8FUU0-F1
#
_entry.id   AF-A0A0F8FUU0-F1
#
_cell.length_a   1.000
_cell.length_b   1.000
_cell.length_c   1.000
_cell.angle_alpha   90.00
_cell.angle_beta   90.00
_cell.angle_gamma   90.00
#
_symmetry.space_group_name_H-M   'P 1'
#
loop_
_entity.id
_entity.type
_entity.pdbx_description
1 polymer ?
#
loop_
_entity_poly.entity_id
_entity_poly.type
_entity_poly.pdbx_seq_one_letter_code
_entity_poly.pdbx_strand_id
1 'polypeptide(L)'
;MITINEAFRKFLSEQEASLKPDAFLDCEDVILLYEEFLELNAEDYLSEEDKALCATPSELENRNYFDVCSPEQISSEGIHDFLDDYVIEVGGGKKFVGTAARVLQSFFEWALEKGYIEEKAFEANREILARYKKRH
;
A
#
# COMPACT_ATOMS: atom_id res chain seq x y z
N MET A 1 14.07 -4.06 9.99
CA MET A 1 12.99 -3.24 9.43
C MET A 1 13.05 -3.40 7.93
N ILE A 2 11.93 -3.72 7.29
CA ILE A 2 11.80 -3.74 5.82
C ILE A 2 11.08 -2.45 5.42
N THR A 3 11.44 -1.85 4.30
CA THR A 3 10.73 -0.67 3.79
C THR A 3 9.46 -1.08 3.05
N ILE A 4 8.55 -0.14 2.81
CA ILE A 4 7.35 -0.37 1.98
C ILE A 4 7.77 -0.83 0.57
N ASN A 5 8.77 -0.19 -0.04
CA ASN A 5 9.31 -0.57 -1.35
C ASN A 5 9.81 -2.03 -1.36
N GLU A 6 10.66 -2.38 -0.39
CA GLU A 6 11.18 -3.73 -0.28
C GLU A 6 10.07 -4.77 -0.04
N ALA A 7 9.03 -4.40 0.72
CA ALA A 7 7.88 -5.24 0.98
C ALA A 7 7.04 -5.46 -0.30
N PHE A 8 6.75 -4.40 -1.07
CA PHE A 8 6.03 -4.49 -2.34
C PHE A 8 6.78 -5.35 -3.35
N ARG A 9 8.09 -5.14 -3.52
CA ARG A 9 8.90 -5.97 -4.45
C ARG A 9 8.89 -7.45 -4.08
N LYS A 10 9.04 -7.77 -2.79
CA LYS A 10 9.00 -9.17 -2.33
C LYS A 10 7.61 -9.77 -2.48
N PHE A 11 6.57 -9.00 -2.15
CA PHE A 11 5.19 -9.41 -2.33
C PHE A 11 4.90 -9.72 -3.80
N LEU A 12 5.20 -8.80 -4.72
CA LEU A 12 4.99 -8.98 -6.16
C LEU A 12 5.76 -10.18 -6.70
N SER A 13 7.02 -10.37 -6.30
CA SER A 13 7.80 -11.55 -6.72
C SER A 13 7.17 -12.88 -6.26
N GLU A 14 6.62 -12.93 -5.04
CA GLU A 14 5.89 -14.11 -4.55
C GLU A 14 4.53 -14.29 -5.24
N GLN A 15 3.84 -13.19 -5.59
CA GLN A 15 2.60 -13.23 -6.35
C GLN A 15 2.82 -13.68 -7.81
N GLU A 16 3.88 -13.23 -8.48
CA GLU A 16 4.21 -13.63 -9.84
C GLU A 16 4.42 -15.15 -9.96
N ALA A 17 5.07 -15.74 -8.95
CA ALA A 17 5.31 -17.18 -8.89
C ALA A 17 4.05 -18.02 -8.60
N SER A 18 3.00 -17.41 -8.05
CA SER A 18 1.82 -18.13 -7.52
C SER A 18 0.51 -17.83 -8.27
N LEU A 19 0.36 -16.63 -8.83
CA LEU A 19 -0.82 -16.19 -9.56
C LEU A 19 -0.75 -16.56 -11.04
N LYS A 20 -1.93 -16.53 -11.68
CA LYS A 20 -2.01 -16.59 -13.15
C LYS A 20 -1.57 -15.23 -13.74
N PRO A 21 -1.04 -15.19 -14.97
CA PRO A 21 -0.56 -13.95 -15.59
C PRO A 21 -1.55 -12.78 -15.51
N ASP A 22 -2.82 -12.98 -15.88
CA ASP A 22 -3.82 -11.91 -15.83
C ASP A 22 -4.08 -11.39 -14.41
N ALA A 23 -4.06 -12.28 -13.42
CA ALA A 23 -4.26 -11.92 -12.02
C ALA A 23 -3.03 -11.25 -11.41
N PHE A 24 -1.83 -11.61 -11.90
CA PHE A 24 -0.60 -10.94 -11.53
C PHE A 24 -0.55 -9.52 -12.11
N LEU A 25 -0.95 -9.32 -13.37
CA LEU A 25 -1.05 -7.97 -13.97
C LEU A 25 -1.99 -7.07 -13.17
N ASP A 26 -3.19 -7.55 -12.82
CA ASP A 26 -4.11 -6.81 -11.94
C ASP A 26 -3.46 -6.47 -10.57
N CYS A 27 -2.63 -7.36 -10.04
CA CYS A 27 -1.92 -7.16 -8.77
C CYS A 27 -0.80 -6.12 -8.91
N GLU A 28 0.01 -6.22 -9.95
CA GLU A 28 1.10 -5.30 -10.27
C GLU A 28 0.58 -3.89 -10.52
N ASP A 29 -0.46 -3.74 -11.35
CA ASP A 29 -1.10 -2.45 -11.64
C ASP A 29 -1.58 -1.74 -10.37
N VAL A 30 -2.19 -2.48 -9.44
CA VAL A 30 -2.65 -1.90 -8.17
C VAL A 30 -1.47 -1.45 -7.30
N ILE A 31 -0.43 -2.29 -7.17
CA ILE A 31 0.72 -1.96 -6.32
C ILE A 31 1.47 -0.75 -6.89
N LEU A 32 1.68 -0.68 -8.20
CA LEU A 32 2.31 0.47 -8.86
C LEU A 32 1.49 1.75 -8.67
N LEU A 33 0.17 1.67 -8.84
CA LEU A 33 -0.69 2.83 -8.62
C LEU A 33 -0.67 3.28 -7.15
N TYR A 34 -0.60 2.34 -6.22
CA TYR A 34 -0.51 2.65 -4.80
C TYR A 34 0.85 3.25 -4.43
N GLU A 35 1.94 2.79 -5.03
CA GLU A 35 3.27 3.43 -4.90
C GLU A 35 3.23 4.89 -5.36
N GLU A 36 2.63 5.17 -6.52
CA GLU A 36 2.46 6.54 -7.02
C GLU A 36 1.62 7.40 -6.05
N PHE A 37 0.51 6.85 -5.53
CA PHE A 37 -0.29 7.54 -4.52
C PHE A 37 0.54 7.88 -3.27
N LEU A 38 1.33 6.93 -2.77
CA LEU A 38 2.19 7.13 -1.62
C LEU A 38 3.30 8.15 -1.91
N GLU A 39 3.85 8.18 -3.12
CA GLU A 39 4.82 9.20 -3.52
C GLU A 39 4.24 10.61 -3.44
N LEU A 40 2.99 10.77 -3.89
CA LEU A 40 2.35 12.07 -4.03
C LEU A 40 1.67 12.56 -2.74
N ASN A 41 1.18 11.66 -1.88
CA ASN A 41 0.27 12.01 -0.79
C ASN A 41 0.69 11.48 0.59
N ALA A 42 1.71 10.62 0.69
CA ALA A 42 2.00 9.98 1.98
C ALA A 42 2.36 10.95 3.10
N GLU A 43 2.97 12.10 2.78
CA GLU A 43 3.30 13.12 3.77
C GLU A 43 2.07 13.59 4.55
N ASP A 44 0.87 13.62 3.95
CA ASP A 44 -0.34 14.07 4.65
C ASP A 44 -0.76 13.10 5.76
N TYR A 45 -0.40 11.83 5.65
CA TYR A 45 -0.82 10.77 6.56
C TYR A 45 0.25 10.38 7.59
N LEU A 46 1.40 11.03 7.55
CA LEU A 46 2.50 10.77 8.47
C LEU A 46 2.34 11.45 9.82
N SER A 47 2.80 10.77 10.87
CA SER A 47 3.04 11.42 12.17
C SER A 47 4.17 12.46 12.04
N GLU A 48 4.21 13.43 12.96
CA GLU A 48 5.30 14.42 12.97
C GLU A 48 6.68 13.76 13.14
N GLU A 49 6.76 12.64 13.87
CA GLU A 49 7.98 11.85 14.04
C GLU A 49 8.41 11.20 12.72
N ASP A 50 7.47 10.63 11.97
CA ASP A 50 7.76 9.99 10.68
C ASP A 50 8.09 11.00 9.58
N LYS A 51 7.45 12.17 9.61
CA LYS A 51 7.80 13.33 8.77
C LYS A 51 9.24 13.74 8.99
N ALA A 52 9.66 13.83 10.26
CA ALA A 52 11.03 14.19 10.60
C ALA A 52 12.04 13.12 10.12
N LEU A 53 11.68 11.84 10.17
CA LEU A 53 12.50 10.75 9.64
C LEU A 53 12.67 10.87 8.11
N CYS A 54 11.60 11.15 7.37
CA CYS A 54 11.65 11.35 5.91
C CYS A 54 12.36 12.66 5.53
N ALA A 55 12.24 13.71 6.34
CA ALA A 55 12.86 15.01 6.11
C ALA A 55 14.35 15.06 6.48
N THR A 56 14.91 14.03 7.13
CA THR A 56 16.36 14.02 7.39
C THR A 56 17.13 13.95 6.07
N PRO A 57 17.97 14.95 5.75
CA PRO A 57 18.74 14.94 4.51
C PRO A 57 19.84 13.89 4.64
N SER A 58 19.55 12.68 4.19
CA SER A 58 20.57 11.68 3.92
C SER A 58 21.34 12.09 2.66
N GLU A 59 22.62 11.78 2.54
CA GLU A 59 23.49 12.11 1.39
C GLU A 59 23.04 11.54 0.03
N LEU A 60 21.86 10.92 -0.02
CA LEU A 60 21.15 10.47 -1.21
C LEU A 60 19.94 11.40 -1.42
N GLU A 61 20.11 12.42 -2.27
CA GLU A 61 18.98 13.12 -2.90
C GLU A 61 18.04 12.07 -3.54
N ASN A 62 16.74 12.09 -3.21
CA ASN A 62 15.67 11.17 -3.68
C ASN A 62 15.43 9.88 -2.86
N ARG A 63 15.24 9.94 -1.52
CA ARG A 63 14.50 8.88 -0.82
C ARG A 63 13.04 9.29 -0.70
N ASN A 64 12.15 8.51 -1.30
CA ASN A 64 10.71 8.71 -1.18
C ASN A 64 10.18 8.07 0.11
N TYR A 65 8.99 8.47 0.55
CA TYR A 65 8.35 7.96 1.77
C TYR A 65 8.40 6.42 1.90
N PHE A 66 8.04 5.72 0.83
CA PHE A 66 8.00 4.26 0.81
C PHE A 66 9.39 3.59 0.79
N ASP A 67 10.48 4.36 0.60
CA ASP A 67 11.86 3.90 0.75
C ASP A 67 12.40 4.04 2.18
N VAL A 68 11.68 4.73 3.07
CA VAL A 68 12.11 4.96 4.46
C VAL A 68 11.17 4.29 5.45
N CYS A 69 9.87 4.37 5.19
CA CYS A 69 8.84 3.85 6.07
C CYS A 69 8.63 2.34 5.90
N SER A 70 8.17 1.71 6.97
CA SER A 70 7.75 0.32 7.08
C SER A 70 6.27 0.16 6.68
N PRO A 71 5.83 -1.02 6.21
CA PRO A 71 4.42 -1.30 5.92
C PRO A 71 3.46 -1.01 7.09
N GLU A 72 3.94 -1.03 8.33
CA GLU A 72 3.16 -0.70 9.52
C GLU A 72 2.75 0.78 9.61
N GLN A 73 3.51 1.66 8.95
CA GLN A 73 3.25 3.10 8.91
C GLN A 73 2.23 3.49 7.82
N ILE A 74 1.71 2.51 7.07
CA ILE A 74 0.61 2.76 6.13
C ILE A 74 -0.67 2.99 6.93
N SER A 75 -1.21 4.20 6.81
CA SER A 75 -2.41 4.60 7.55
C SER A 75 -3.69 4.10 6.90
N SER A 76 -4.68 3.81 7.75
CA SER A 76 -6.02 3.42 7.30
C SER A 76 -6.77 4.55 6.59
N GLU A 77 -6.47 5.81 6.92
CA GLU A 77 -6.99 7.01 6.26
C GLU A 77 -6.43 7.14 4.84
N GLY A 78 -5.12 6.93 4.65
CA GLY A 78 -4.51 6.94 3.32
C GLY A 78 -5.03 5.82 2.41
N ILE A 79 -5.36 4.65 2.98
CA ILE A 79 -6.03 3.56 2.22
C ILE A 79 -7.44 3.98 1.79
N HIS A 80 -8.19 4.66 2.67
CA HIS A 80 -9.52 5.16 2.35
C HIS A 80 -9.47 6.16 1.19
N ASP A 81 -8.60 7.17 1.28
CA ASP A 81 -8.50 8.24 0.29
C ASP A 81 -7.93 7.73 -1.04
N PHE A 82 -7.03 6.75 -1.00
CA PHE A 82 -6.60 6.04 -2.20
C PHE A 82 -7.79 5.40 -2.94
N LEU A 83 -8.65 4.69 -2.21
CA LEU A 83 -9.73 3.90 -2.82
C LEU A 83 -10.95 4.73 -3.22
N ASP A 84 -11.31 5.76 -2.44
CA ASP A 84 -12.49 6.60 -2.69
C ASP A 84 -12.20 7.79 -3.61
N ASP A 85 -10.98 8.34 -3.58
CA ASP A 85 -10.66 9.54 -4.37
C ASP A 85 -9.62 9.21 -5.45
N TYR A 86 -8.40 8.84 -5.08
CA TYR A 86 -7.29 8.75 -6.03
C TYR A 86 -7.55 7.77 -7.18
N VAL A 87 -8.00 6.54 -6.87
CA VAL A 87 -8.33 5.53 -7.88
C VAL A 87 -9.41 6.04 -8.83
N ILE A 88 -10.40 6.79 -8.35
CA ILE A 88 -11.48 7.33 -9.19
C ILE A 88 -10.96 8.46 -10.07
N GLU A 89 -10.11 9.34 -9.52
CA GLU A 89 -9.53 10.48 -10.23
C GLU A 89 -8.65 10.05 -11.41
N VAL A 90 -7.85 9.00 -11.26
CA VAL A 90 -7.04 8.43 -12.34
C VAL A 90 -7.85 7.62 -13.36
N GLY A 91 -9.19 7.61 -13.24
CA GLY A 91 -10.11 6.94 -14.15
C GLY A 91 -10.41 5.48 -13.80
N GLY A 92 -10.01 5.01 -12.62
CA GLY A 92 -10.35 3.70 -12.08
C GLY A 92 -11.85 3.56 -11.84
N GLY A 93 -12.46 2.57 -12.49
CA GLY A 93 -13.88 2.27 -12.27
C GLY A 93 -14.11 1.54 -10.93
N LYS A 94 -15.38 1.49 -10.50
CA LYS A 94 -15.83 0.76 -9.30
C LYS A 94 -15.30 -0.69 -9.21
N LYS A 95 -15.22 -1.38 -10.34
CA LYS A 95 -14.65 -2.74 -10.41
C LYS A 95 -13.18 -2.75 -10.00
N PHE A 96 -12.40 -1.76 -10.47
CA PHE A 96 -10.99 -1.64 -10.16
C PHE A 96 -10.77 -1.27 -8.69
N VAL A 97 -11.61 -0.40 -8.09
CA VAL A 97 -11.61 -0.16 -6.63
C VAL A 97 -11.75 -1.46 -5.83
N GLY A 98 -12.67 -2.35 -6.24
CA GLY A 98 -12.83 -3.67 -5.63
C GLY A 98 -11.60 -4.58 -5.81
N THR A 99 -10.94 -4.53 -6.98
CA THR A 99 -9.66 -5.22 -7.23
C THR A 99 -8.55 -4.66 -6.33
N ALA A 100 -8.41 -3.34 -6.27
CA ALA A 100 -7.41 -2.65 -5.47
C ALA A 100 -7.54 -2.99 -3.98
N ALA A 101 -8.76 -2.92 -3.44
CA ALA A 101 -9.03 -3.32 -2.07
C ALA A 101 -8.70 -4.80 -1.80
N ARG A 102 -8.82 -5.67 -2.81
CA ARG A 102 -8.44 -7.09 -2.69
C ARG A 102 -6.94 -7.28 -2.65
N VAL A 103 -6.22 -6.64 -3.56
CA VAL A 103 -4.76 -6.73 -3.64
C VAL A 103 -4.13 -6.14 -2.37
N LEU A 104 -4.57 -4.96 -1.93
CA LEU A 104 -4.07 -4.36 -0.68
C LEU A 104 -4.34 -5.26 0.53
N GLN A 105 -5.51 -5.90 0.62
CA GLN A 105 -5.76 -6.84 1.70
C GLN A 105 -4.81 -8.04 1.63
N SER A 106 -4.59 -8.62 0.45
CA SER A 106 -3.63 -9.72 0.28
C SER A 106 -2.21 -9.30 0.66
N PHE A 107 -1.81 -8.07 0.36
CA PHE A 107 -0.53 -7.50 0.80
C PHE A 107 -0.44 -7.43 2.33
N PHE A 108 -1.45 -6.91 3.02
CA PHE A 108 -1.42 -6.83 4.49
C PHE A 108 -1.50 -8.21 5.15
N GLU A 109 -2.24 -9.15 4.59
CA GLU A 109 -2.26 -10.56 5.04
C GLU A 109 -0.86 -11.16 4.93
N TRP A 110 -0.22 -11.01 3.77
CA TRP A 110 1.16 -11.46 3.54
C TRP A 110 2.16 -10.77 4.49
N ALA A 111 2.05 -9.45 4.68
CA ALA A 111 2.94 -8.70 5.56
C ALA A 111 2.80 -9.15 7.02
N LEU A 112 1.60 -9.48 7.47
CA LEU A 112 1.35 -10.06 8.79
C LEU A 112 2.00 -11.45 8.91
N GLU A 113 1.81 -12.32 7.90
CA GLU A 113 2.39 -13.66 7.87
C GLU A 113 3.93 -13.64 7.93
N LYS A 114 4.56 -12.65 7.31
CA LYS A 114 6.02 -12.45 7.35
C LYS A 114 6.50 -11.75 8.63
N GLY A 115 5.59 -11.26 9.46
CA GLY A 115 5.90 -10.50 10.68
C GLY A 115 6.44 -9.10 10.41
N TYR A 116 6.03 -8.47 9.30
CA TYR A 116 6.40 -7.10 8.93
C TYR A 116 5.46 -6.04 9.51
N ILE A 117 4.27 -6.44 9.94
CA ILE A 117 3.30 -5.60 10.64
C ILE A 117 2.74 -6.34 11.86
N GLU A 118 2.32 -5.58 12.87
CA GLU A 118 1.56 -6.11 13.99
C GLU A 118 0.09 -6.37 13.65
N GLU A 119 -0.54 -7.31 14.38
CA GLU A 119 -1.96 -7.68 14.23
C GLU A 119 -2.89 -6.46 14.38
N LYS A 120 -2.53 -5.50 15.24
CA LYS A 120 -3.30 -4.27 15.43
C LYS A 120 -3.34 -3.40 14.17
N ALA A 121 -2.21 -3.24 13.50
CA ALA A 121 -2.13 -2.48 12.23
C ALA A 121 -2.88 -3.22 11.12
N PHE A 122 -2.74 -4.55 11.07
CA PHE A 122 -3.49 -5.40 10.15
C PHE A 122 -5.01 -5.24 10.30
N GLU A 123 -5.56 -5.37 11.50
CA GLU A 123 -7.02 -5.31 11.71
C GLU A 123 -7.60 -3.92 11.39
N ALA A 124 -6.87 -2.84 11.68
CA ALA A 124 -7.27 -1.49 11.31
C ALA A 124 -7.43 -1.33 9.79
N ASN A 125 -6.45 -1.80 9.02
CA ASN A 125 -6.46 -1.72 7.56
C ASN A 125 -7.50 -2.69 6.96
N ARG A 126 -7.63 -3.89 7.53
CA ARG A 126 -8.61 -4.89 7.13
C ARG A 126 -10.04 -4.39 7.28
N GLU A 127 -10.37 -3.66 8.35
CA GLU A 127 -11.72 -3.14 8.56
C GLU A 127 -12.12 -2.15 7.45
N ILE A 128 -11.20 -1.26 7.06
CA ILE A 128 -11.41 -0.31 5.95
C ILE A 128 -11.59 -1.08 4.63
N LEU A 129 -10.65 -1.96 4.29
CA LEU A 129 -10.65 -2.73 3.03
C LEU A 129 -11.91 -3.60 2.86
N ALA A 130 -12.44 -4.15 3.95
CA ALA A 130 -13.66 -4.95 3.93
C ALA A 130 -14.90 -4.17 3.47
N ARG A 131 -14.92 -2.84 3.63
CA ARG A 131 -16.03 -1.98 3.18
C ARG A 131 -16.08 -1.86 1.66
N TYR A 132 -14.91 -1.84 1.01
CA TYR A 132 -14.77 -1.72 -0.44
C TYR A 132 -15.00 -3.04 -1.17
N LYS A 133 -14.61 -4.17 -0.55
CA LYS A 133 -14.91 -5.52 -1.07
C LYS A 133 -16.40 -5.86 -1.14
N LYS A 134 -17.24 -5.23 -0.32
CA LYS A 134 -18.69 -5.49 -0.28
C LYS A 134 -19.50 -4.54 -1.17
N ARG A 135 -18.93 -3.39 -1.52
CA ARG A 135 -19.60 -2.37 -2.36
C ARG A 135 -19.49 -2.66 -3.85
N HIS A 136 -18.54 -3.49 -4.28
CA HIS A 136 -18.15 -3.71 -5.68
C HIS A 136 -17.84 -5.19 -5.96
#